data_AF-A0A523MVX6-F1
#
_entry.id   AF-A0A523MVX6-F1
#
_cell.length_a   1.000
_cell.length_b   1.000
_cell.length_c   1.000
_cell.angle_alpha   90.00
_cell.angle_beta   90.00
_cell.angle_gamma   90.00
#
_symmetry.space_group_name_H-M   'P 1'
#
loop_
_entity.id
_entity.type
_entity.pdbx_description
1 polymer ?
#
loop_
_entity_poly.entity_id
_entity_poly.type
_entity_poly.pdbx_seq_one_letter_code
_entity_poly.pdbx_strand_id
1 'polypeptide(L)' 'MKLKEGDSLFDPMSRNNGEVTKIINHPNGKLVTIRWRVDDHLPHDTEHFYSKIVKSIKKGEIEHTPSSEN' A
#
# COMPACT_ATOMS: atom_id res chain seq x y z
N MET A 1 5.05 -12.51 -4.19
CA MET A 1 4.23 -11.30 -4.36
C MET A 1 5.15 -10.09 -4.57
N LYS A 2 4.87 -9.29 -5.61
CA LYS A 2 5.61 -8.07 -5.92
C LYS A 2 4.61 -6.91 -5.95
N LEU A 3 4.74 -5.94 -5.04
CA LEU A 3 3.96 -4.71 -5.09
C LEU A 3 4.52 -3.82 -6.19
N LYS A 4 3.62 -3.17 -6.92
CA LYS A 4 3.91 -2.20 -7.96
C LYS A 4 3.19 -0.89 -7.67
N GLU A 5 3.65 0.18 -8.27
CA GLU A 5 2.90 1.44 -8.32
C GLU A 5 1.58 1.20 -9.07
N GLY A 6 0.50 1.82 -8.60
CA GLY A 6 -0.88 1.59 -9.05
C GLY A 6 -1.62 0.46 -8.34
N ASP A 7 -0.92 -0.41 -7.60
CA ASP A 7 -1.59 -1.48 -6.85
C ASP A 7 -2.53 -0.91 -5.80
N SER A 8 -3.72 -1.51 -5.69
CA SER A 8 -4.69 -1.14 -4.66
C SER A 8 -4.54 -2.02 -3.43
N LEU A 9 -4.67 -1.39 -2.27
CA LEU A 9 -4.63 -2.00 -0.96
C LEU A 9 -5.93 -1.69 -0.25
N PHE A 10 -6.44 -2.63 0.53
CA PHE A 10 -7.57 -2.39 1.40
C PHE A 10 -7.21 -2.81 2.82
N ASP A 11 -7.42 -1.92 3.79
CA ASP A 11 -7.29 -2.21 5.21
C ASP A 11 -8.69 -2.46 5.78
N PRO A 12 -9.05 -3.71 6.10
CA PRO A 12 -10.37 -4.05 6.64
C PRO A 12 -10.63 -3.47 8.02
N MET A 13 -9.59 -3.25 8.84
CA MET A 13 -9.73 -2.76 10.20
C MET A 13 -10.19 -1.30 10.20
N SER A 14 -9.62 -0.48 9.32
CA SER A 14 -9.98 0.93 9.17
C SER A 14 -10.97 1.21 8.04
N ARG A 15 -11.40 0.17 7.30
CA ARG A 15 -12.25 0.25 6.10
C ARG A 15 -11.72 1.26 5.09
N ASN A 16 -10.43 1.20 4.83
CA ASN A 16 -9.71 2.23 4.09
C ASN A 16 -9.12 1.68 2.79
N ASN A 17 -9.26 2.44 1.72
CA ASN A 17 -8.69 2.11 0.42
C ASN A 17 -7.39 2.87 0.20
N GLY A 18 -6.32 2.14 -0.07
CA GLY A 18 -4.99 2.64 -0.36
C GLY A 18 -4.59 2.39 -1.81
N GLU A 19 -3.82 3.29 -2.38
CA GLU A 19 -3.18 3.11 -3.69
C GLU A 19 -1.68 3.27 -3.52
N VAL A 20 -0.89 2.33 -4.03
CA VAL A 20 0.57 2.46 -4.04
C VAL A 20 0.96 3.51 -5.07
N THR A 21 1.38 4.68 -4.63
CA THR A 21 1.68 5.81 -5.52
C THR A 21 3.15 5.90 -5.89
N LYS A 22 4.04 5.32 -5.07
CA LYS A 22 5.49 5.40 -5.30
C LYS A 22 6.25 4.26 -4.63
N ILE A 23 7.28 3.75 -5.29
CA ILE A 23 8.25 2.82 -4.70
C ILE A 23 9.67 3.30 -4.97
N ILE A 24 10.42 3.61 -3.91
CA ILE A 24 11.81 4.09 -4.01
C ILE A 24 12.81 3.15 -3.32
N ASN A 25 14.06 3.18 -3.78
CA ASN A 25 15.16 2.53 -3.10
C ASN A 25 15.72 3.44 -2.00
N HIS A 26 15.78 2.93 -0.77
CA HIS A 26 16.38 3.60 0.38
C HIS A 26 17.52 2.72 0.93
N PRO A 27 18.57 3.27 1.58
CA PRO A 27 19.69 2.47 2.09
C PRO A 27 19.29 1.30 2.98
N ASN A 28 18.20 1.44 3.73
CA ASN A 28 17.67 0.42 4.64
C ASN A 28 16.62 -0.52 4.01
N GLY A 29 16.37 -0.42 2.70
CA GLY A 29 15.38 -1.23 1.98
C GLY A 29 14.50 -0.39 1.06
N LYS A 30 13.46 -1.00 0.48
CA LYS A 30 12.51 -0.26 -0.36
C LYS A 30 11.46 0.45 0.49
N LEU A 31 11.19 1.72 0.19
CA LEU A 31 10.06 2.46 0.74
C LEU A 31 8.92 2.46 -0.27
N VAL A 32 7.71 2.36 0.25
CA VAL A 32 6.45 2.36 -0.50
C VAL A 32 5.61 3.48 0.07
N THR A 33 5.16 4.38 -0.80
CA THR A 33 4.18 5.40 -0.46
C THR A 33 2.80 4.89 -0.83
N ILE A 34 1.87 4.95 0.11
CA ILE A 34 0.47 4.56 -0.08
C ILE A 34 -0.40 5.79 0.14
N ARG A 35 -1.24 6.13 -0.83
CA ARG A 35 -2.26 7.16 -0.69
C ARG A 35 -3.54 6.53 -0.19
N TRP A 36 -3.93 6.87 1.03
CA TRP A 36 -5.16 6.39 1.64
C TRP A 36 -6.34 7.34 1.34
N ARG A 37 -7.50 6.74 1.09
CA ARG A 37 -8.78 7.41 0.87
C ARG A 37 -9.77 6.80 1.86
N VAL A 38 -9.88 7.45 3.01
CA VAL A 38 -10.90 7.16 4.03
C VAL A 38 -12.12 8.02 3.71
N ASP A 39 -13.32 7.44 3.80
CA ASP A 39 -14.57 8.18 3.66
C ASP A 39 -14.60 9.36 4.67
N ASP A 40 -15.11 10.51 4.24
CA ASP A 40 -15.18 11.76 5.02
C ASP A 40 -13.83 12.39 5.45
N HIS A 41 -12.69 11.90 4.94
CA HIS A 41 -11.38 12.51 5.17
C HIS A 41 -10.65 12.85 3.87
N LEU A 42 -9.77 13.87 3.95
CA LEU A 42 -8.87 14.18 2.84
C LEU A 42 -7.90 13.01 2.60
N PRO A 43 -7.59 12.69 1.33
CA PRO A 43 -6.58 11.71 1.02
C PRO A 43 -5.24 12.10 1.66
N HIS A 44 -4.55 11.12 2.23
CA HIS A 44 -3.26 11.32 2.86
C HIS A 44 -2.29 10.22 2.48
N ASP A 45 -1.01 10.59 2.38
CA ASP A 45 0.05 9.68 1.98
C ASP A 45 0.79 9.17 3.22
N THR A 46 1.04 7.87 3.29
CA THR A 46 1.92 7.27 4.31
C THR A 46 3.06 6.51 3.67
N GLU A 47 4.23 6.55 4.32
CA GLU A 47 5.41 5.81 3.87
C GLU A 47 5.64 4.59 4.75
N HIS A 48 5.88 3.46 4.10
CA HIS A 48 6.17 2.21 4.78
C HIS A 48 7.34 1.49 4.11
N PHE A 49 8.10 0.75 4.91
CA PHE A 49 9.02 -0.21 4.32
C PHE A 49 8.24 -1.30 3.58
N TYR A 50 8.66 -1.59 2.36
CA TYR A 50 8.10 -2.63 1.50
C TYR A 50 7.94 -3.97 2.24
N SER A 51 8.95 -4.33 3.05
CA SER A 51 8.94 -5.56 3.84
C SER A 51 7.81 -5.61 4.88
N LYS A 52 7.40 -4.47 5.43
CA LYS A 52 6.29 -4.37 6.39
C LYS A 52 4.96 -4.58 5.69
N ILE A 53 4.73 -3.90 4.57
CA ILE A 53 3.49 -4.04 3.79
C ILE A 53 3.32 -5.48 3.29
N VAL A 54 4.38 -6.09 2.74
CA VAL A 54 4.31 -7.49 2.30
C VAL A 54 4.00 -8.45 3.45
N LYS A 55 4.51 -8.20 4.66
CA LYS A 55 4.18 -9.01 5.84
C LYS A 55 2.71 -8.86 6.22
N SER A 56 2.18 -7.65 6.24
CA SER A 56 0.75 -7.41 6.55
C SER A 56 -0.17 -8.05 5.52
N ILE A 57 0.18 -8.01 4.24
CA ILE A 57 -0.60 -8.69 3.19
C ILE A 57 -0.56 -10.21 3.37
N LYS A 58 0.61 -10.79 3.64
CA LYS A 58 0.73 -12.24 3.90
C LYS A 58 -0.04 -12.71 5.13
N LYS A 59 -0.24 -11.83 6.11
CA LYS A 59 -1.03 -12.12 7.31
C LYS A 59 -2.54 -11.93 7.10
N GLY A 60 -2.95 -11.35 5.97
CA GLY A 60 -4.35 -10.97 5.73
C GLY A 60 -4.79 -9.71 6.49
N GLU A 61 -3.85 -8.92 7.02
CA GLU A 61 -4.14 -7.62 7.65
C GLU A 61 -4.47 -6.54 6.61
N ILE A 62 -3.92 -6.69 5.40
CA ILE A 62 -4.16 -5.82 4.25
C ILE A 62 -4.50 -6.72 3.06
N GLU A 63 -5.60 -6.41 2.39
CA GLU A 63 -5.95 -7.05 1.13
C GLU A 63 -5.21 -6.35 -0.02
N HIS A 64 -4.69 -7.12 -0.97
CA HIS A 64 -3.94 -6.60 -2.11
C HIS A 64 -4.64 -6.95 -3.40
N THR A 65 -4.94 -5.91 -4.19
CA THR A 65 -5.43 -6.03 -5.55
C THR A 65 -4.36 -5.47 -6.50
N PRO A 66 -3.72 -6.31 -7.32
CA PRO A 66 -2.72 -5.82 -8.26
C PRO A 66 -3.38 -4.88 -9.28
N SER A 67 -2.66 -3.83 -9.66
CA SER A 67 -3.04 -3.02 -10.82
C SER A 67 -3.10 -3.92 -12.05
N SER A 68 -4.17 -3.78 -12.85
CA SER A 68 -4.20 -4.43 -14.16
C SER A 68 -3.14 -3.77 -15.02
N GLU A 69 -2.09 -4.52 -15.37
CA GLU A 69 -1.14 -4.11 -16.41
C GLU A 69 -1.93 -3.98 -17.72
N ASN A 70 -2.22 -2.75 -18.13
CA ASN A 70 -2.54 -2.42 -19.53
C ASN A 70 -1.25 -1.93 -20.20
#